data_AF-A0A8T2SPP6-F1
#
_entry.id   AF-A0A8T2SPP6-F1
#
_cell.length_a   1.000
_cell.length_b   1.000
_cell.length_c   1.000
_cell.angle_alpha   90.00
_cell.angle_beta   90.00
_cell.angle_gamma   90.00
#
_symmetry.space_group_name_H-M   'P 1'
#
loop_
_entity.id
_entity.type
_entity.pdbx_description
1 polymer ?
#
loop_
_entity_poly.entity_id
_entity_poly.type
_entity_poly.pdbx_seq_one_letter_code
_entity_poly.pdbx_strand_id
1 'polypeptide(L)'
;MQPRQQACLLLILLSMAASQCFPGTEAEPCPSPCYPVDYITCTSSPNIKFPARCNCCVFANLHPLQSGCQLHLTDGTVVQC
;
A
#
# COMPACT_ATOMS: atom_id res chain seq x y z
N MET A 1 -14.83 20.54 9.93
CA MET A 1 -13.55 21.19 10.30
C MET A 1 -13.31 20.90 11.77
N GLN A 2 -12.28 20.10 12.06
CA GLN A 2 -12.05 19.48 13.38
C GLN A 2 -11.17 20.43 14.22
N PRO A 3 -11.42 20.61 15.54
CA PRO A 3 -10.76 21.63 16.37
C PRO A 3 -9.23 21.48 16.47
N ARG A 4 -8.67 20.34 16.04
CA ARG A 4 -7.22 20.08 15.98
C ARG A 4 -6.52 20.80 14.83
N GLN A 5 -7.25 21.19 13.77
CA GLN A 5 -6.67 21.86 12.58
C GLN A 5 -6.31 23.33 12.84
N GLN A 6 -7.07 24.03 13.69
CA GLN A 6 -6.82 25.46 13.99
C GLN A 6 -5.58 25.70 14.87
N ALA A 7 -5.19 24.73 15.71
CA ALA A 7 -4.02 24.85 16.56
C ALA A 7 -2.69 24.78 15.78
N CYS A 8 -2.64 24.00 14.69
CA CYS A 8 -1.44 23.89 13.87
C CYS A 8 -1.17 25.16 13.06
N LEU A 9 -2.22 25.85 12.58
CA LEU A 9 -2.07 27.05 11.74
C LEU A 9 -1.49 28.25 12.49
N LEU A 10 -1.79 28.37 13.80
CA LEU A 10 -1.29 29.46 14.65
C LEU A 10 0.18 29.30 15.05
N LEU A 11 0.73 28.08 15.04
CA LEU A 11 2.11 27.80 15.44
C LEU A 11 3.14 28.03 14.32
N ILE A 12 2.70 28.21 13.08
CA ILE A 12 3.56 28.38 11.88
C ILE A 12 4.24 29.76 11.85
N LEU A 13 3.68 30.76 12.53
CA LEU A 13 4.18 32.15 12.47
C LEU A 13 5.38 32.44 13.39
N LEU A 14 5.76 31.54 14.31
CA LEU A 14 6.69 31.85 15.39
C LEU A 14 7.99 31.05 15.44
N SER A 15 8.22 30.09 14.55
CA SER A 15 9.49 29.36 14.57
C SER A 15 9.98 28.96 13.18
N MET A 16 11.19 29.41 12.83
CA MET A 16 11.95 28.91 11.70
C MET A 16 12.56 27.56 12.09
N ALA A 17 11.72 26.56 12.29
CA ALA A 17 12.12 25.18 12.45
C ALA A 17 11.09 24.34 11.69
N ALA A 18 11.41 24.06 10.42
CA ALA A 18 10.57 23.27 9.53
C ALA A 18 10.57 21.79 9.98
N SER A 19 9.90 21.50 11.09
CA SER A 19 9.44 20.15 11.40
C SER A 19 8.05 20.02 10.80
N GLN A 20 8.04 19.53 9.56
CA GLN A 20 6.86 19.37 8.73
C GLN A 20 5.88 18.43 9.46
N CYS A 21 4.75 18.98 9.91
CA CYS A 21 3.55 18.20 10.23
C CYS A 21 3.05 17.59 8.92
N PHE A 22 3.68 16.51 8.49
CA PHE A 22 3.09 15.68 7.48
C PHE A 22 1.82 15.08 8.07
N PRO A 23 0.67 15.19 7.40
CA PRO A 23 -0.42 14.30 7.69
C PRO A 23 0.15 12.90 7.46
N GLY A 24 0.40 12.16 8.54
CA GLY A 24 0.72 10.75 8.43
C GLY A 24 -0.48 10.13 7.75
N THR A 25 -0.35 9.80 6.46
CA THR A 25 -1.25 8.88 5.81
C THR A 25 -1.03 7.56 6.53
N GLU A 26 -1.85 7.32 7.54
CA GLU A 26 -1.98 6.03 8.19
C GLU A 26 -2.11 4.97 7.09
N ALA A 27 -1.05 4.18 6.89
CA ALA A 27 -1.07 3.08 5.94
C ALA A 27 -2.06 2.06 6.50
N GLU A 28 -3.17 1.82 5.78
CA GLU A 28 -4.14 0.82 6.20
C GLU A 28 -3.44 -0.55 6.31
N PRO A 29 -3.48 -1.18 7.50
CA PRO A 29 -2.82 -2.46 7.68
C PRO A 29 -3.55 -3.52 6.85
N CYS A 30 -2.79 -4.32 6.11
CA CYS A 30 -3.37 -5.41 5.35
C CYS A 30 -3.90 -6.52 6.27
N PRO A 31 -5.07 -7.09 5.97
CA PRO A 31 -5.63 -8.19 6.76
C PRO A 31 -4.72 -9.43 6.69
N SER A 32 -4.68 -10.17 7.80
CA SER A 32 -4.19 -11.57 7.83
C SER A 32 -5.34 -12.52 7.45
N PRO A 33 -5.12 -13.66 6.78
CA PRO A 33 -3.88 -14.44 6.62
C PRO A 33 -3.14 -14.29 5.27
N CYS A 34 -1.92 -14.83 5.21
CA CYS A 34 -1.18 -14.99 3.96
C CYS A 34 -1.64 -16.21 3.18
N TYR A 35 -1.79 -16.06 1.88
CA TYR A 35 -1.94 -17.17 0.96
C TYR A 35 -0.59 -17.82 0.65
N PRO A 36 -0.55 -19.12 0.33
CA PRO A 36 0.65 -19.79 -0.16
C PRO A 36 0.90 -19.39 -1.62
N VAL A 37 1.35 -18.16 -1.84
CA VAL A 37 1.61 -17.60 -3.18
C VAL A 37 2.95 -18.09 -3.71
N ASP A 38 2.97 -18.58 -4.95
CA ASP A 38 4.18 -18.92 -5.69
C ASP A 38 4.73 -17.70 -6.44
N TYR A 39 3.88 -17.03 -7.24
CA TYR A 39 4.24 -15.77 -7.92
C TYR A 39 3.01 -14.92 -8.24
N ILE A 40 3.24 -13.68 -8.67
CA ILE A 40 2.18 -12.73 -9.05
C ILE A 40 2.45 -12.23 -10.47
N THR A 41 1.39 -12.09 -11.26
CA THR A 41 1.43 -11.47 -12.60
C THR A 41 0.40 -10.37 -12.69
N CYS A 42 0.68 -9.32 -13.48
CA CYS A 42 -0.24 -8.20 -13.70
C CYS A 42 -0.38 -7.91 -15.19
N THR A 43 -1.56 -7.51 -15.64
CA THR A 43 -1.79 -7.16 -17.06
C THR A 43 -1.03 -5.90 -17.47
N SER A 44 -0.77 -4.98 -16.52
CA SER A 44 0.11 -3.83 -16.70
C SER A 44 1.58 -4.20 -16.94
N SER A 45 1.99 -5.44 -16.65
CA SER A 45 3.37 -5.92 -16.76
C SER A 45 3.40 -7.41 -17.13
N PRO A 46 2.95 -7.78 -18.35
CA PRO A 46 2.62 -9.16 -18.72
C PRO A 46 3.82 -10.12 -18.76
N ASN A 47 5.04 -9.59 -18.88
CA ASN A 47 6.27 -10.37 -18.96
C ASN A 47 7.03 -10.41 -17.62
N ILE A 48 6.48 -9.84 -16.55
CA ILE A 48 7.12 -9.78 -15.24
C ILE A 48 6.40 -10.72 -14.29
N LYS A 49 7.16 -11.66 -13.72
CA LYS A 49 6.74 -12.40 -12.53
C LYS A 49 7.25 -11.67 -11.30
N PHE A 50 6.33 -11.15 -10.51
CA PHE A 50 6.65 -10.56 -9.24
C PHE A 50 6.86 -11.65 -8.18
N PRO A 51 7.74 -11.42 -7.20
CA PRO A 51 7.98 -12.37 -6.13
C PRO A 51 6.70 -12.64 -5.34
N ALA A 52 6.62 -13.82 -4.73
CA ALA A 52 5.56 -14.16 -3.80
C ALA A 52 5.33 -13.05 -2.76
N ARG A 53 4.07 -12.61 -2.65
CA ARG A 53 3.61 -11.72 -1.59
C ARG A 53 2.39 -12.34 -0.92
N CYS A 54 2.29 -12.10 0.38
CA CYS A 54 1.30 -12.68 1.28
C CYS A 54 -0.15 -12.61 0.75
N ASN A 55 -0.60 -11.46 0.25
CA ASN A 55 -1.92 -11.28 -0.33
C ASN A 55 -1.96 -10.06 -1.26
N CYS A 56 -3.11 -9.84 -1.91
CA CYS A 56 -3.33 -8.72 -2.82
C CYS A 56 -3.11 -7.35 -2.17
N CYS A 57 -3.52 -7.17 -0.90
CA CYS A 57 -3.34 -5.89 -0.20
C CYS A 57 -1.86 -5.57 -0.02
N VAL A 58 -1.06 -6.52 0.47
CA VAL A 58 0.39 -6.33 0.66
C VAL A 58 1.06 -6.05 -0.67
N PHE A 59 0.65 -6.76 -1.73
CA PHE A 59 1.16 -6.51 -3.07
C PHE A 59 0.82 -5.10 -3.57
N ALA A 60 -0.45 -4.67 -3.44
CA ALA A 60 -0.91 -3.36 -3.89
C ALA A 60 -0.21 -2.20 -3.16
N ASN A 61 0.03 -2.34 -1.85
CA ASN A 61 0.77 -1.34 -1.06
C ASN A 61 2.23 -1.20 -1.52
N LEU A 62 2.87 -2.29 -1.97
CA LEU A 62 4.24 -2.27 -2.50
C LEU A 62 4.31 -1.85 -3.98
N HIS A 63 3.23 -2.09 -4.74
CA HIS A 63 3.17 -1.91 -6.19
C HIS A 63 1.91 -1.14 -6.61
N PRO A 64 1.74 0.13 -6.18
CA PRO A 64 0.50 0.87 -6.36
C PRO A 64 0.17 1.23 -7.82
N LEU A 65 1.14 1.10 -8.74
CA LEU A 65 0.96 1.37 -10.16
C LEU A 65 0.61 0.12 -10.99
N GLN A 66 0.53 -1.05 -10.37
CA GLN A 66 0.20 -2.30 -11.06
C GLN A 66 -1.30 -2.55 -11.06
N SER A 67 -1.84 -3.03 -12.18
CA SER A 67 -3.27 -3.28 -12.36
C SER A 67 -3.53 -4.63 -13.02
N GLY A 68 -4.73 -5.17 -12.77
CA GLY A 68 -5.13 -6.50 -13.26
C GLY A 68 -4.20 -7.60 -12.77
N CYS A 69 -3.93 -7.62 -11.47
CA CYS A 69 -2.96 -8.54 -10.88
C CYS A 69 -3.63 -9.84 -10.45
N GLN A 70 -2.88 -10.92 -10.40
CA GLN A 70 -3.40 -12.21 -9.97
C GLN A 70 -2.31 -12.98 -9.23
N LEU A 71 -2.69 -13.55 -8.08
CA LEU A 71 -1.86 -14.43 -7.28
C LEU A 71 -1.94 -15.83 -7.89
N HIS A 72 -0.79 -16.44 -8.15
CA HIS A 72 -0.68 -17.85 -8.50
C HIS A 72 -0.23 -18.58 -7.25
N LEU A 73 -1.10 -19.41 -6.68
CA LEU A 73 -0.85 -20.15 -5.45
C LEU A 73 -0.09 -21.45 -5.74
N THR A 74 0.59 -21.98 -4.72
CA THR A 74 1.41 -23.20 -4.86
C THR A 74 0.60 -24.46 -5.16
N ASP A 75 -0.71 -24.45 -4.90
CA ASP A 75 -1.65 -25.53 -5.25
C ASP A 75 -2.17 -25.42 -6.70
N GLY A 76 -1.73 -24.40 -7.45
CA GLY A 76 -2.17 -24.11 -8.82
C GLY A 76 -3.42 -23.22 -8.90
N THR A 77 -4.00 -22.83 -7.77
CA THR A 77 -5.13 -21.90 -7.74
C THR A 77 -4.69 -20.49 -8.18
N VAL A 78 -5.55 -19.81 -8.94
CA VAL A 78 -5.34 -18.42 -9.36
C VAL A 78 -6.38 -17.51 -8.70
N VAL A 79 -5.93 -16.48 -8.00
CA VAL A 79 -6.78 -15.50 -7.30
C VAL A 79 -6.61 -14.13 -7.92
N GLN A 80 -7.71 -13.52 -8.37
CA GLN A 80 -7.69 -12.18 -8.92
C GLN A 80 -7.52 -11.12 -7.82
N CYS A 81 -6.61 -10.17 -8.09
CA CYS A 81 -6.51 -8.86 -7.47
C CYS A 81 -7.00 -7.78 -8.47
#